data_AF-A0A820FRM6-F1
#
_entry.id   AF-A0A820FRM6-F1
#
_cell.length_a   1.000
_cell.length_b   1.000
_cell.length_c   1.000
_cell.angle_alpha   90.00
_cell.angle_beta   90.00
_cell.angle_gamma   90.00
#
_symmetry.space_group_name_H-M   'P 1'
#
loop_
_entity.id
_entity.type
_entity.pdbx_description
1 polymer ?
#
loop_
_entity_poly.entity_id
_entity_poly.type
_entity_poly.pdbx_seq_one_letter_code
_entity_poly.pdbx_strand_id
1 'polypeptide(L)'
;GGVLFCNGCQQTLCFKHVNEHRDELEKQLEDLINQENQFENDLTKKDDSHYLFNDIDKWKKETIEQIKQIAKQAKQDLRELINQSNEKLLKRCEEVKENVRLLKESEDLSEIQLNKLSNELNNLKKEINSFQLIKSSNSIFLKIEKQETNDISQIKSSSNEIVLPCIEESHSKRVACKGSISIGEIDR
;
A
#
# COMPACT_ATOMS: atom_id res chain seq x y z
N GLY A 1 -43.30 -28.94 57.46
CA GLY A 1 -42.74 -27.83 56.66
C GLY A 1 -42.76 -28.25 55.22
N GLY A 2 -43.26 -27.41 54.30
CA GLY A 2 -43.28 -27.78 52.88
C GLY A 2 -41.92 -27.56 52.21
N VAL A 3 -41.74 -28.29 51.12
CA VAL A 3 -40.57 -28.23 50.25
C VAL A 3 -41.05 -27.88 48.85
N LEU A 4 -40.25 -27.12 48.11
CA LEU A 4 -40.51 -26.68 46.75
C LEU A 4 -39.43 -27.26 45.84
N PHE A 5 -39.83 -27.74 44.67
CA PHE A 5 -38.91 -28.27 43.67
C PHE A 5 -38.63 -27.19 42.61
N CYS A 6 -37.36 -26.89 42.39
CA CYS A 6 -36.94 -25.98 41.33
C CYS A 6 -36.79 -26.75 40.02
N ASN A 7 -37.61 -26.45 39.02
CA ASN A 7 -37.56 -27.12 37.71
C ASN A 7 -36.29 -26.76 36.91
N GLY A 8 -35.62 -25.65 37.22
CA GLY A 8 -34.41 -25.21 36.53
C GLY A 8 -33.17 -26.01 36.93
N CYS A 9 -32.86 -26.06 38.22
CA CYS A 9 -31.72 -26.81 38.76
C CYS A 9 -32.06 -28.24 39.19
N GLN A 10 -33.33 -28.64 39.14
CA GLN A 10 -33.86 -29.93 39.59
C GLN A 10 -33.57 -30.25 41.07
N GLN A 11 -33.47 -29.22 41.92
CA GLN A 11 -33.23 -29.38 43.36
C GLN A 11 -34.50 -29.14 44.17
N THR A 12 -34.65 -29.90 45.26
CA THR A 12 -35.72 -29.72 46.24
C THR A 12 -35.22 -28.81 47.36
N LEU A 13 -35.82 -27.63 47.50
CA LEU A 13 -35.48 -26.61 48.47
C LEU A 13 -36.56 -26.52 49.54
N CYS A 14 -36.17 -26.27 50.79
CA CYS A 14 -37.16 -25.93 51.82
C CYS A 14 -37.57 -24.46 51.67
N PHE A 15 -38.76 -24.07 52.16
CA PHE A 15 -39.23 -22.68 52.05
C PHE A 15 -38.25 -21.61 52.54
N LYS A 16 -37.35 -21.95 53.48
CA LYS A 16 -36.35 -21.01 53.99
C LYS A 16 -35.20 -20.75 53.01
N HIS A 17 -34.83 -21.73 52.20
CA HIS A 17 -33.67 -21.65 51.28
C HIS A 17 -34.06 -21.30 49.83
N VAL A 18 -35.35 -21.09 49.54
CA VAL A 18 -35.81 -20.67 48.20
C VAL A 18 -35.34 -19.26 47.87
N ASN A 19 -35.34 -18.35 48.84
CA ASN A 19 -34.84 -16.99 48.65
C ASN A 19 -33.32 -16.98 48.44
N GLU A 20 -32.58 -17.77 49.23
CA GLU A 20 -31.12 -17.92 49.06
C GLU A 20 -30.77 -18.45 47.67
N HIS A 21 -31.53 -19.43 47.16
CA HIS A 21 -31.34 -19.95 45.80
C HIS A 21 -31.61 -18.88 44.73
N ARG A 22 -32.63 -18.03 44.93
CA ARG A 22 -32.91 -16.93 44.01
C ARG A 22 -31.80 -15.87 44.04
N ASP A 23 -31.33 -15.51 45.23
CA ASP A 23 -30.23 -14.55 45.39
C ASP A 23 -28.94 -15.06 44.74
N GLU A 24 -28.70 -16.38 44.78
CA GLU A 24 -27.57 -17.02 44.08
C GLU A 24 -27.71 -16.92 42.55
N LEU A 25 -28.91 -17.10 42.00
CA LEU A 25 -29.17 -16.93 40.58
C LEU A 25 -29.02 -15.46 40.14
N GLU A 26 -29.45 -14.51 40.97
CA GLU A 26 -29.27 -13.08 40.70
C GLU A 26 -27.78 -12.70 40.66
N LYS A 27 -26.96 -13.24 41.58
CA LYS A 27 -25.50 -13.08 41.53
C LYS A 27 -24.86 -13.66 40.27
N GLN A 28 -25.28 -14.87 39.85
CA GLN A 28 -24.76 -15.47 38.61
C GLN A 28 -25.10 -14.61 37.39
N LEU A 29 -26.29 -14.00 37.37
CA LEU A 29 -26.68 -13.10 36.30
C LEU A 29 -25.85 -11.80 36.31
N GLU A 30 -25.61 -11.20 37.47
CA GLU A 30 -24.73 -10.04 37.61
C GLU A 30 -23.31 -10.34 37.12
N ASP A 31 -22.77 -11.53 37.41
CA ASP A 31 -21.46 -11.96 36.92
C ASP A 31 -21.43 -12.07 35.39
N LEU A 32 -22.49 -12.61 34.77
CA LEU A 32 -22.59 -12.69 33.31
C LEU A 32 -22.67 -11.31 32.67
N ILE A 33 -23.44 -10.38 33.24
CA ILE A 33 -23.52 -8.99 32.77
C ILE A 33 -22.15 -8.29 32.90
N ASN A 34 -21.43 -8.54 33.99
CA ASN A 34 -20.09 -8.00 34.17
C ASN A 34 -19.10 -8.55 33.14
N GLN A 35 -19.19 -9.84 32.81
CA GLN A 35 -18.37 -10.45 31.75
C GLN A 35 -18.70 -9.88 30.37
N GLU A 36 -19.98 -9.71 30.04
CA GLU A 36 -20.42 -9.05 28.80
C GLU A 36 -19.84 -7.64 28.67
N ASN A 37 -19.96 -6.83 29.73
CA ASN A 37 -19.41 -5.48 29.76
C ASN A 37 -17.87 -5.49 29.60
N GLN A 38 -17.17 -6.48 30.14
CA GLN A 38 -15.72 -6.62 29.95
C GLN A 38 -15.38 -6.93 28.50
N PHE A 39 -16.13 -7.84 27.86
CA PHE A 39 -15.93 -8.16 26.45
C PHE A 39 -16.21 -6.96 25.54
N GLU A 40 -17.28 -6.20 25.80
CA GLU A 40 -17.55 -4.97 25.05
C GLU A 40 -16.41 -3.96 25.22
N ASN A 41 -15.91 -3.77 26.45
CA ASN A 41 -14.76 -2.90 26.70
C ASN A 41 -13.48 -3.39 26.00
N ASP A 42 -13.22 -4.69 25.94
CA ASP A 42 -12.04 -5.23 25.28
C ASP A 42 -12.14 -5.13 23.74
N LEU A 43 -13.34 -5.25 23.17
CA LEU A 43 -13.58 -5.06 21.74
C LEU A 43 -13.59 -3.59 21.31
N THR A 44 -14.03 -2.68 22.19
CA THR A 44 -14.10 -1.24 21.90
C THR A 44 -12.81 -0.49 22.22
N LYS A 45 -11.89 -1.09 22.98
CA LYS A 45 -10.52 -0.58 23.12
C LYS A 45 -9.84 -0.56 21.75
N LYS A 46 -9.78 0.64 21.18
CA LYS A 46 -8.91 0.93 20.03
C LYS A 46 -7.48 0.94 20.53
N ASP A 47 -6.87 -0.23 20.53
CA ASP A 47 -5.45 -0.36 20.82
C ASP A 47 -4.67 -0.52 19.51
N ASP A 48 -4.01 0.56 19.10
CA ASP A 48 -3.09 0.56 17.97
C ASP A 48 -1.79 -0.22 18.27
N SER A 49 -1.68 -0.85 19.46
CA SER A 49 -0.57 -1.76 19.81
C SER A 49 -0.61 -3.11 19.10
N HIS A 50 -1.70 -3.42 18.37
CA HIS A 50 -1.80 -4.69 17.65
C HIS A 50 -0.63 -4.84 16.66
N TYR A 51 -0.01 -6.01 16.64
CA TYR A 51 1.21 -6.27 15.85
C TYR A 51 1.05 -5.94 14.35
N LEU A 52 -0.17 -6.06 13.81
CA LEU A 52 -0.49 -5.67 12.43
C LEU A 52 -0.23 -4.18 12.15
N PHE A 53 -0.41 -3.28 13.11
CA PHE A 53 -0.06 -1.86 12.93
C PHE A 53 1.46 -1.68 12.83
N ASN A 54 2.24 -2.45 13.59
CA ASN A 54 3.70 -2.47 13.46
C ASN A 54 4.14 -3.00 12.09
N ASP A 55 3.44 -4.01 11.55
CA ASP A 55 3.71 -4.52 10.21
C ASP A 55 3.41 -3.48 9.13
N ILE A 56 2.31 -2.74 9.26
CA ILE A 56 1.97 -1.62 8.37
C ILE A 56 3.06 -0.54 8.43
N ASP A 57 3.52 -0.17 9.63
CA ASP A 57 4.57 0.83 9.81
C ASP A 57 5.92 0.37 9.25
N LYS A 58 6.25 -0.92 9.40
CA LYS A 58 7.44 -1.53 8.80
C LYS A 58 7.36 -1.48 7.28
N TRP A 59 6.26 -1.96 6.69
CA TRP A 59 6.03 -1.93 5.25
C TRP A 59 6.12 -0.51 4.68
N LYS A 60 5.55 0.47 5.37
CA LYS A 60 5.64 1.90 4.99
C LYS A 60 7.09 2.38 4.96
N LYS A 61 7.89 2.07 5.99
CA LYS A 61 9.31 2.45 6.06
C LYS A 61 10.11 1.82 4.93
N GLU A 62 9.92 0.53 4.69
CA GLU A 62 10.60 -0.22 3.63
C GLU A 62 10.26 0.34 2.24
N THR A 63 8.98 0.61 2.00
CA THR A 63 8.50 1.17 0.72
C THR A 63 9.08 2.57 0.46
N ILE A 64 9.11 3.44 1.48
CA ILE A 64 9.72 4.77 1.36
C ILE A 64 11.21 4.66 1.01
N GLU A 65 11.93 3.72 1.61
CA GLU A 65 13.35 3.53 1.34
C GLU A 65 13.58 3.02 -0.08
N GLN A 66 12.76 2.07 -0.56
CA GLN A 66 12.82 1.60 -1.94
C GLN A 66 12.59 2.74 -2.95
N ILE A 67 11.57 3.58 -2.73
CA ILE A 67 11.30 4.74 -3.59
C ILE A 67 12.50 5.69 -3.62
N LYS A 68 13.14 5.95 -2.47
CA LYS A 68 14.34 6.79 -2.41
C LYS A 68 15.51 6.18 -3.20
N GLN A 69 15.71 4.88 -3.09
CA GLN A 69 16.77 4.17 -3.83
C GLN A 69 16.53 4.24 -5.34
N ILE A 70 15.32 3.97 -5.80
CA ILE A 70 14.94 4.08 -7.22
C ILE A 70 15.16 5.51 -7.72
N ALA A 71 14.71 6.52 -6.97
CA ALA A 71 14.91 7.92 -7.33
C ALA A 71 16.40 8.31 -7.40
N LYS A 72 17.22 7.78 -6.49
CA LYS A 72 18.67 7.99 -6.49
C LYS A 72 19.32 7.35 -7.72
N GLN A 73 18.96 6.11 -8.04
CA GLN A 73 19.48 5.40 -9.20
C GLN A 73 19.08 6.11 -10.50
N ALA A 74 17.82 6.52 -10.64
CA ALA A 74 17.35 7.26 -11.81
C ALA A 74 18.11 8.58 -12.03
N LYS A 75 18.42 9.31 -10.95
CA LYS A 75 19.24 10.53 -11.02
C LYS A 75 20.68 10.23 -11.45
N GLN A 76 21.25 9.12 -10.98
CA GLN A 76 22.59 8.71 -11.36
C GLN A 76 22.65 8.31 -12.84
N ASP A 77 21.74 7.45 -13.29
CA ASP A 77 21.60 7.05 -14.69
C ASP A 77 21.49 8.29 -15.61
N LEU A 78 20.64 9.26 -15.24
CA LEU A 78 20.47 10.48 -16.00
C LEU A 78 21.76 11.30 -16.07
N ARG A 79 22.48 11.41 -14.94
CA ARG A 79 23.76 12.13 -14.90
C ARG A 79 24.80 11.47 -15.80
N GLU A 80 24.88 10.15 -15.80
CA GLU A 80 25.79 9.41 -16.67
C GLU A 80 25.45 9.62 -18.15
N LEU A 81 24.17 9.54 -18.52
CA LEU A 81 23.72 9.82 -19.89
C LEU A 81 24.04 11.25 -20.34
N ILE A 82 23.84 12.23 -19.45
CA ILE A 82 24.21 13.63 -19.70
C ILE A 82 25.72 13.77 -19.91
N ASN A 83 26.52 13.18 -19.03
CA ASN A 83 27.97 13.25 -19.12
C ASN A 83 28.50 12.61 -20.42
N GLN A 84 28.02 11.42 -20.76
CA GLN A 84 28.39 10.74 -22.02
C GLN A 84 28.02 11.56 -23.25
N SER A 85 26.85 12.21 -23.23
CA SER A 85 26.41 13.07 -24.33
C SER A 85 27.27 14.34 -24.43
N ASN A 86 27.60 14.96 -23.29
CA ASN A 86 28.49 16.11 -23.25
C ASN A 86 29.89 15.76 -23.76
N GLU A 87 30.44 14.60 -23.37
CA GLU A 87 31.73 14.13 -23.88
C GLU A 87 31.74 13.95 -25.41
N LYS A 88 30.66 13.40 -25.97
CA LYS A 88 30.50 13.28 -27.43
C LYS A 88 30.43 14.65 -28.11
N LEU A 89 29.69 15.59 -27.55
CA LEU A 89 29.60 16.96 -28.08
C LEU A 89 30.93 17.68 -27.99
N LEU A 90 31.67 17.53 -26.89
CA LEU A 90 33.01 18.11 -26.72
C LEU A 90 33.98 17.58 -27.78
N LYS A 91 34.01 16.27 -28.03
CA LYS A 91 34.84 15.69 -29.10
C LYS A 91 34.50 16.27 -30.48
N ARG A 92 33.21 16.40 -30.80
CA ARG A 92 32.79 17.04 -32.06
C ARG A 92 33.18 18.52 -32.15
N CYS A 93 33.10 19.25 -31.04
CA CYS A 93 33.60 20.63 -30.98
C CYS A 93 35.10 20.69 -31.28
N GLU A 94 35.88 19.76 -30.74
CA GLU A 94 37.33 19.66 -30.98
C GLU A 94 37.64 19.32 -32.44
N GLU A 95 36.93 18.36 -33.04
CA GLU A 95 37.06 17.99 -34.45
C GLU A 95 36.78 19.19 -35.38
N VAL A 96 35.67 19.90 -35.16
CA VAL A 96 35.32 21.09 -35.95
C VAL A 96 36.37 22.18 -35.76
N LYS A 97 36.85 22.39 -34.53
CA LYS A 97 37.90 23.38 -34.24
C LYS A 97 39.20 23.07 -34.98
N GLU A 98 39.60 21.80 -35.04
CA GLU A 98 40.79 21.39 -35.79
C GLU A 98 40.58 21.54 -37.30
N ASN A 99 39.39 21.20 -37.82
CA ASN A 99 39.04 21.45 -39.23
C ASN A 99 39.16 22.94 -39.59
N VAL A 100 38.66 23.85 -38.73
CA VAL A 100 38.81 25.32 -38.92
C VAL A 100 40.29 25.69 -39.02
N ARG A 101 41.11 25.16 -38.11
CA ARG A 101 42.54 25.48 -38.03
C ARG A 101 43.29 25.00 -39.28
N LEU A 102 43.09 23.75 -39.68
CA LEU A 102 43.70 23.18 -40.88
C LEU A 102 43.30 23.95 -42.14
N LEU A 103 42.04 24.41 -42.23
CA LEU A 103 41.58 25.22 -43.36
C LEU A 103 42.27 26.58 -43.42
N LYS A 104 42.49 27.21 -42.26
CA LYS A 104 43.18 28.49 -42.14
C LYS A 104 44.67 28.37 -42.52
N GLU A 105 45.28 27.23 -42.23
CA GLU A 105 46.68 26.93 -42.57
C GLU A 105 46.85 26.48 -44.03
N SER A 106 45.76 26.16 -44.75
CA SER A 106 45.81 25.77 -46.16
C SER A 106 45.89 26.98 -47.09
N GLU A 107 46.76 26.90 -48.09
CA GLU A 107 46.92 27.95 -49.12
C GLU A 107 45.80 27.92 -50.17
N ASP A 108 45.12 26.78 -50.35
CA ASP A 108 44.07 26.54 -51.34
C ASP A 108 42.67 26.43 -50.72
N LEU A 109 42.18 27.55 -50.20
CA LEU A 109 40.87 27.65 -49.57
C LEU A 109 39.76 27.68 -50.63
N SER A 110 38.93 26.65 -50.70
CA SER A 110 37.80 26.56 -51.64
C SER A 110 36.45 26.85 -50.99
N GLU A 111 35.51 27.37 -51.76
CA GLU A 111 34.13 27.60 -51.33
C GLU A 111 33.44 26.30 -50.85
N ILE A 112 33.82 25.16 -51.43
CA ILE A 112 33.32 23.84 -51.04
C ILE A 112 33.70 23.51 -49.59
N GLN A 113 34.96 23.76 -49.21
CA GLN A 113 35.43 23.52 -47.84
C GLN A 113 34.78 24.47 -46.84
N LEU A 114 34.60 25.74 -47.22
CA LEU A 114 33.93 26.74 -46.38
C LEU A 114 32.47 26.36 -46.12
N ASN A 115 31.75 25.92 -47.16
CA ASN A 115 30.37 25.46 -47.04
C ASN A 115 30.25 24.17 -46.20
N LYS A 116 31.20 23.24 -46.33
CA LYS A 116 31.25 22.04 -45.49
C LYS A 116 31.40 22.40 -44.01
N LEU A 117 32.33 23.30 -43.69
CA LEU A 117 32.56 23.74 -42.32
C LEU A 117 31.36 24.51 -41.74
N SER A 118 30.72 25.35 -42.55
CA SER A 118 29.47 26.03 -42.18
C SER A 118 28.36 25.04 -41.84
N ASN A 119 28.22 23.97 -42.63
CA ASN A 119 27.26 22.90 -42.37
C ASN A 119 27.59 22.12 -41.09
N GLU A 120 28.85 21.80 -40.85
CA GLU A 120 29.31 21.14 -39.62
C GLU A 120 28.98 21.98 -38.37
N LEU A 121 29.25 23.29 -38.41
CA LEU A 121 28.90 24.22 -37.32
C LEU A 121 27.40 24.31 -37.08
N ASN A 122 26.60 24.38 -38.16
CA ASN A 122 25.15 24.42 -38.05
C ASN A 122 24.56 23.12 -37.48
N ASN A 123 25.13 21.97 -37.85
CA ASN A 123 24.73 20.67 -37.31
C ASN A 123 25.08 20.54 -35.83
N LEU A 124 26.30 20.92 -35.44
CA LEU A 124 26.73 20.94 -34.05
C LEU A 124 25.83 21.83 -33.18
N LYS A 125 25.45 23.01 -33.70
CA LYS A 125 24.49 23.91 -33.02
C LYS A 125 23.12 23.26 -32.84
N LYS A 126 22.61 22.54 -33.85
CA LYS A 126 21.34 21.80 -33.75
C LYS A 126 21.43 20.68 -32.72
N GLU A 127 22.54 19.95 -32.66
CA GLU A 127 22.74 18.86 -31.70
C GLU A 127 22.76 19.39 -30.26
N ILE A 128 23.49 20.48 -30.00
CA ILE A 128 23.50 21.16 -28.69
C ILE A 128 22.09 21.61 -28.28
N ASN A 129 21.35 22.23 -29.21
CA ASN A 129 19.99 22.71 -28.93
C ASN A 129 18.99 21.57 -28.74
N SER A 130 19.12 20.47 -29.50
CA SER A 130 18.26 19.28 -29.33
C SER A 130 18.45 18.64 -27.95
N PHE A 131 19.68 18.67 -27.43
CA PHE A 131 19.99 18.18 -26.09
C PHE A 131 19.37 19.05 -24.99
N GLN A 132 19.23 20.36 -25.22
CA GLN A 132 18.49 21.24 -24.32
C GLN A 132 16.98 20.94 -24.30
N LEU A 133 16.42 20.33 -25.36
CA LEU A 133 14.99 20.00 -25.48
C LEU A 133 14.61 18.63 -24.88
N ILE A 134 15.56 17.71 -24.70
CA ILE A 134 15.35 16.46 -23.91
C ILE A 134 15.11 16.77 -22.42
N LYS A 135 15.33 18.03 -21.98
CA LYS A 135 14.87 18.52 -20.67
C LYS A 135 13.34 18.56 -20.52
N SER A 136 12.58 18.42 -21.61
CA SER A 136 11.13 18.38 -21.56
C SER A 136 10.62 16.93 -21.74
N SER A 137 10.33 16.31 -20.62
CA SER A 137 9.19 15.40 -20.42
C SER A 137 9.33 13.89 -20.65
N ASN A 138 10.10 13.34 -21.61
CA ASN A 138 9.77 11.94 -22.03
C ASN A 138 10.73 10.80 -21.66
N SER A 139 11.99 11.03 -21.27
CA SER A 139 12.95 9.91 -21.09
C SER A 139 13.02 9.35 -19.66
N ILE A 140 12.66 10.14 -18.64
CA ILE A 140 12.68 9.68 -17.24
C ILE A 140 11.43 8.84 -16.92
N PHE A 141 10.29 9.13 -17.55
CA PHE A 141 9.02 8.44 -17.31
C PHE A 141 9.02 6.97 -17.79
N LEU A 142 9.72 6.65 -18.89
CA LEU A 142 9.68 5.30 -19.49
C LEU A 142 10.43 4.21 -18.69
N LYS A 143 11.34 4.57 -17.79
CA LYS A 143 12.04 3.60 -16.92
C LYS A 143 11.28 3.30 -15.63
N ILE A 144 10.53 4.27 -15.10
CA ILE A 144 9.79 4.13 -13.84
C ILE A 144 8.55 3.23 -14.04
N GLU A 145 7.85 3.39 -15.17
CA GLU A 145 6.62 2.63 -15.47
C GLU A 145 6.85 1.11 -15.61
N LYS A 146 8.07 0.66 -15.95
CA LYS A 146 8.37 -0.77 -16.12
C LYS A 146 8.62 -1.52 -14.81
N GLN A 147 8.86 -0.84 -13.68
CA GLN A 147 9.13 -1.50 -12.40
C GLN A 147 7.86 -1.77 -11.57
N GLU A 148 6.79 -1.00 -11.76
CA GLU A 148 5.55 -1.16 -10.98
C GLU A 148 4.77 -2.45 -11.29
N THR A 149 5.03 -3.11 -12.43
CA THR A 149 4.21 -4.26 -12.88
C THR A 149 4.66 -5.62 -12.34
N ASN A 150 5.91 -5.76 -11.88
CA ASN A 150 6.41 -7.07 -11.43
C ASN A 150 6.19 -7.33 -9.94
N ASP A 151 6.34 -6.32 -9.08
CA ASP A 151 6.29 -6.54 -7.62
C ASP A 151 4.86 -6.55 -7.04
N ILE A 152 3.89 -5.89 -7.69
CA ILE A 152 2.47 -5.91 -7.25
C ILE A 152 1.81 -7.27 -7.53
N SER A 153 2.29 -8.00 -8.54
CA SER A 153 1.75 -9.32 -8.91
C SER A 153 2.02 -10.40 -7.85
N GLN A 154 3.06 -10.23 -7.02
CA GLN A 154 3.40 -11.17 -5.94
C GLN A 154 2.59 -10.93 -4.66
N ILE A 155 2.01 -9.73 -4.47
CA ILE A 155 1.20 -9.40 -3.29
C ILE A 155 -0.24 -9.95 -3.45
N LYS A 156 -0.77 -10.02 -4.69
CA LYS A 156 -2.12 -10.55 -4.94
C LYS A 156 -2.26 -12.05 -4.67
N SER A 157 -1.16 -12.81 -4.64
CA SER A 157 -1.16 -14.25 -4.31
C SER A 157 -1.19 -14.57 -2.81
N SER A 158 -0.96 -13.59 -1.92
CA SER A 158 -1.02 -13.79 -0.46
C SER A 158 -2.28 -13.24 0.21
N SER A 159 -3.16 -12.53 -0.53
CA SER A 159 -4.38 -11.92 0.05
C SER A 159 -5.67 -12.71 -0.21
N ASN A 160 -5.61 -13.88 -0.85
CA ASN A 160 -6.76 -14.77 -0.98
C ASN A 160 -6.64 -15.93 0.02
N GLU A 161 -7.16 -15.70 1.22
CA GLU A 161 -7.91 -16.65 2.07
C GLU A 161 -7.94 -16.09 3.51
N ILE A 162 -8.71 -15.02 3.73
CA ILE A 162 -9.36 -14.88 5.04
C ILE A 162 -10.63 -15.73 4.96
N VAL A 163 -10.45 -17.04 5.13
CA VAL A 163 -11.57 -17.93 5.46
C VAL A 163 -11.92 -17.62 6.91
N LEU A 164 -12.98 -16.83 7.11
CA LEU A 164 -13.66 -16.77 8.39
C LEU A 164 -14.08 -18.20 8.74
N PRO A 165 -13.65 -18.78 9.88
CA PRO A 165 -14.15 -20.07 10.30
C PRO A 165 -15.64 -19.90 10.64
N CYS A 166 -16.51 -20.44 9.78
CA CYS A 166 -17.86 -20.78 10.19
C CYS A 166 -17.74 -21.70 11.39
N ILE A 167 -18.16 -21.21 12.56
CA ILE A 167 -18.33 -22.04 13.75
C ILE A 167 -19.43 -23.04 13.39
N GLU A 168 -19.07 -24.31 13.30
CA GLU A 168 -20.01 -25.41 13.12
C GLU A 168 -20.95 -25.46 14.32
N GLU A 169 -22.25 -25.21 14.08
CA GLU A 169 -23.31 -25.62 15.01
C GLU A 169 -23.37 -27.15 15.03
N SER A 170 -22.68 -27.78 15.98
CA SER A 170 -22.87 -29.19 16.29
C SER A 170 -23.95 -29.37 17.38
N HIS A 171 -25.19 -29.59 16.90
CA HIS A 171 -26.26 -30.43 17.45
C HIS A 171 -26.72 -30.26 18.92
N SER A 172 -27.97 -29.79 19.13
CA SER A 172 -29.04 -30.62 19.72
C SER A 172 -30.44 -29.98 19.64
N LYS A 173 -31.31 -30.60 18.83
CA LYS A 173 -32.80 -30.62 18.85
C LYS A 173 -33.58 -29.32 18.62
N ARG A 174 -34.15 -29.26 17.41
CA ARG A 174 -35.31 -28.45 17.01
C ARG A 174 -36.43 -28.52 18.05
N VAL A 175 -36.84 -27.36 18.56
CA VAL A 175 -38.24 -27.09 18.93
C VAL A 175 -38.74 -26.01 18.01
N ALA A 176 -39.79 -26.31 17.26
CA ALA A 176 -40.46 -25.38 16.37
C ALA A 176 -41.22 -24.34 17.20
N CYS A 177 -40.79 -23.08 17.16
CA CYS A 177 -41.63 -21.97 17.56
C CYS A 177 -42.10 -21.25 16.29
N LYS A 178 -43.34 -21.58 15.87
CA LYS A 178 -44.15 -20.69 15.03
C LYS A 178 -44.49 -19.46 15.88
N GLY A 179 -44.07 -18.29 15.43
CA GLY A 179 -44.42 -17.02 16.05
C GLY A 179 -44.36 -15.91 15.01
N SER A 180 -45.47 -15.72 14.31
CA SER A 180 -45.70 -14.56 13.45
C SER A 180 -45.78 -13.31 14.34
N ILE A 181 -45.00 -12.26 14.05
CA ILE A 181 -45.26 -10.93 14.61
C ILE A 181 -45.58 -9.99 13.45
N SER A 182 -46.85 -9.61 13.40
CA SER A 182 -47.39 -8.55 12.55
C SER A 182 -46.80 -7.21 12.97
N ILE A 183 -46.26 -6.46 12.00
CA ILE A 183 -45.92 -5.04 12.19
C ILE A 183 -47.24 -4.27 12.11
N GLY A 184 -47.71 -3.79 13.26
CA GLY A 184 -48.82 -2.85 13.36
C GLY A 184 -48.31 -1.42 13.27
N GLU A 185 -48.83 -0.69 12.28
CA GLU A 185 -48.80 0.77 12.20
C GLU A 185 -49.38 1.39 13.48
N ILE A 186 -48.70 2.39 14.05
CA ILE A 186 -49.37 3.45 14.82
C ILE A 186 -48.68 4.78 14.49
N ASP A 187 -49.36 5.56 13.65
CA ASP A 187 -49.31 7.03 13.64
C ASP A 187 -49.82 7.58 14.98
N ARG A 188 -49.08 8.52 15.57
CA ARG A 188 -49.56 9.83 16.03
C ARG A 188 -48.43 10.72 16.51
#